data_AF-A0A2G2D0F4-F1
#
_entry.id   AF-A0A2G2D0F4-F1
#
_cell.length_a   1.000
_cell.length_b   1.000
_cell.length_c   1.000
_cell.angle_alpha   90.00
_cell.angle_beta   90.00
_cell.angle_gamma   90.00
#
_symmetry.space_group_name_H-M   'P 1'
#
loop_
_entity.id
_entity.type
_entity.pdbx_description
1 polymer ?
#
loop_
_entity_poly.entity_id
_entity_poly.type
_entity_poly.pdbx_seq_one_letter_code
_entity_poly.pdbx_strand_id
1 'polypeptide(L)'
;MAAQKSDKSKAQSNKGGIMGMLSKVFGVGAITLGALFFAAMFDVGNAGLIHTLAGSAIVLVPLFALFAIAAMFMSPKSGADLDEMAAQVTALTESKSKMTSQILTLQNQMDAMSGQDVEALKAKNQELQEQLDAIHQAEREKIDGEFDTLRQRNEELEAQIKQWALETVSKSVAGEKPAAAKAA
;
A
#
# COMPACT_ATOMS: atom_id res chain seq x y z
N MET A 1 -59.44 20.94 45.45
CA MET A 1 -58.88 20.66 46.79
C MET A 1 -57.54 19.96 46.60
N ALA A 2 -56.45 20.67 46.96
CA ALA A 2 -55.13 20.22 47.46
C ALA A 2 -54.47 18.94 46.87
N ALA A 3 -53.16 18.89 46.60
CA ALA A 3 -52.06 19.67 47.14
C ALA A 3 -50.86 19.75 46.16
N GLN A 4 -50.39 20.97 45.90
CA GLN A 4 -48.98 21.23 45.62
C GLN A 4 -48.17 20.76 46.83
N LYS A 5 -47.18 19.89 46.63
CA LYS A 5 -46.07 19.74 47.56
C LYS A 5 -44.93 20.63 47.08
N SER A 6 -44.76 21.69 47.83
CA SER A 6 -43.63 22.60 47.83
C SER A 6 -42.31 21.91 48.19
N ASP A 7 -41.24 22.45 47.62
CA ASP A 7 -39.87 22.52 48.10
C ASP A 7 -39.32 21.41 49.01
N LYS A 8 -38.41 20.63 48.43
CA LYS A 8 -37.03 20.57 48.95
C LYS A 8 -36.06 20.62 47.78
N SER A 9 -35.74 21.85 47.38
CA SER A 9 -34.45 22.22 46.81
C SER A 9 -33.35 21.57 47.67
N LYS A 10 -32.84 20.42 47.23
CA LYS A 10 -31.54 19.93 47.69
C LYS A 10 -30.55 20.98 47.23
N ALA A 11 -30.15 21.84 48.16
CA ALA A 11 -28.96 22.66 48.01
C ALA A 11 -27.82 21.72 47.60
N GLN A 12 -27.51 21.72 46.30
CA GLN A 12 -26.30 21.15 45.76
C GLN A 12 -25.18 21.91 46.44
N SER A 13 -24.62 21.33 47.49
CA SER A 13 -23.51 21.95 48.19
C SER A 13 -22.40 22.08 47.17
N ASN A 14 -22.16 23.31 46.73
CA ASN A 14 -21.17 23.70 45.71
C ASN A 14 -19.71 23.47 46.18
N LYS A 15 -19.50 22.65 47.23
CA LYS A 15 -18.21 22.32 47.83
C LYS A 15 -17.38 21.32 47.01
N GLY A 16 -17.98 20.62 46.04
CA GLY A 16 -17.29 19.61 45.23
C GLY A 16 -16.59 20.13 43.97
N GLY A 17 -17.07 21.23 43.35
CA GLY A 17 -16.56 21.71 42.07
C GLY A 17 -15.14 22.27 42.13
N ILE A 18 -14.85 23.10 43.13
CA ILE A 18 -13.53 23.72 43.31
C ILE A 18 -12.49 22.67 43.71
N MET A 19 -12.86 21.70 44.55
CA MET A 19 -11.95 20.65 45.00
C MET A 19 -11.58 19.67 43.89
N GLY A 20 -12.54 19.32 43.02
CA GLY A 20 -12.28 18.52 41.82
C GLY A 20 -11.51 19.26 40.73
N MET A 21 -11.65 20.59 40.63
CA MET A 21 -10.83 21.38 39.71
C MET A 21 -9.38 21.52 40.22
N LEU A 22 -9.21 21.71 41.53
CA LEU A 22 -7.90 21.72 42.18
C LEU A 22 -7.17 20.38 42.03
N SER A 23 -7.86 19.24 42.21
CA SER A 23 -7.24 17.92 42.03
C SER A 23 -6.75 17.70 40.59
N LYS A 24 -7.48 18.18 39.58
CA LYS A 24 -7.04 18.16 38.18
C LYS A 24 -5.82 19.04 37.94
N VAL A 25 -5.78 20.26 38.49
CA VAL A 25 -4.63 21.16 38.36
C VAL A 25 -3.38 20.56 39.02
N PHE A 26 -3.51 20.00 40.22
CA PHE A 26 -2.41 19.30 40.89
C PHE A 26 -1.98 18.04 40.15
N GLY A 27 -2.93 17.27 39.59
CA GLY A 27 -2.65 16.09 38.79
C GLY A 27 -1.88 16.42 37.50
N VAL A 28 -2.31 17.43 36.74
CA VAL A 28 -1.60 17.91 35.54
C VAL A 28 -0.22 18.45 35.90
N GLY A 29 -0.11 19.22 36.99
CA GLY A 29 1.17 19.71 37.50
C GLY A 29 2.14 18.57 37.87
N ALA A 30 1.65 17.52 38.54
CA ALA A 30 2.44 16.35 38.87
C ALA A 30 2.90 15.59 37.61
N ILE A 31 2.01 15.34 36.65
CA ILE A 31 2.35 14.65 35.38
C ILE A 31 3.41 15.44 34.61
N THR A 32 3.27 16.77 34.55
CA THR A 32 4.20 17.64 33.83
C THR A 32 5.59 17.63 34.48
N LEU A 33 5.66 17.73 35.81
CA LEU A 33 6.91 17.62 36.56
C LEU A 33 7.52 16.21 36.43
N GLY A 34 6.71 15.16 36.44
CA GLY A 34 7.16 13.79 36.22
C GLY A 34 7.77 13.57 34.83
N ALA A 35 7.12 14.10 33.79
CA ALA A 35 7.64 14.06 32.42
C ALA A 35 8.95 14.85 32.28
N LEU A 36 9.06 16.01 32.95
CA LEU A 36 10.27 16.82 33.01
C LEU A 36 11.43 16.05 33.65
N PHE A 37 11.20 15.35 34.76
CA PHE A 37 12.22 14.51 35.41
C PHE A 37 12.62 13.30 34.56
N PHE A 38 11.66 12.66 33.89
CA PHE A 38 11.94 11.54 32.98
C PHE A 38 12.78 12.00 31.78
N ALA A 39 12.42 13.12 31.17
CA ALA A 39 13.17 13.72 30.07
C ALA A 39 14.58 14.14 30.50
N ALA A 40 14.74 14.66 31.72
CA ALA A 40 16.05 14.95 32.28
C ALA A 40 16.86 13.67 32.47
N MET A 41 16.31 12.61 33.08
CA MET A 41 17.03 11.36 33.36
C MET A 41 17.53 10.66 32.10
N PHE A 42 16.77 10.71 31.01
CA PHE A 42 17.14 10.08 29.72
C PHE A 42 17.85 11.03 28.76
N ASP A 43 18.19 12.25 29.19
CA ASP A 43 18.78 13.32 28.39
C ASP A 43 18.10 13.48 27.01
N VAL A 44 16.77 13.54 27.04
CA VAL A 44 15.95 13.64 25.82
C VAL A 44 16.30 14.96 25.11
N GLY A 45 17.05 14.85 24.01
CA GLY A 45 17.48 15.97 23.17
C GLY A 45 18.88 16.52 23.41
N ASN A 46 19.78 15.82 24.14
CA ASN A 46 21.15 16.27 24.45
C ASN A 46 21.22 17.67 25.10
N ALA A 47 20.15 18.09 25.78
CA ALA A 47 20.03 19.45 26.30
C ALA A 47 20.77 19.63 27.64
N GLY A 48 21.33 18.57 28.22
CA GLY A 48 22.04 18.66 29.50
C GLY A 48 21.11 19.05 30.66
N LEU A 49 19.83 18.66 30.56
CA LEU A 49 18.78 19.01 31.50
C LEU A 49 19.09 18.56 32.93
N ILE A 50 19.87 17.48 33.09
CA ILE A 50 20.30 16.99 34.40
C ILE A 50 21.13 18.05 35.13
N HIS A 51 22.04 18.75 34.45
CA HIS A 51 22.92 19.73 35.09
C HIS A 51 22.21 21.04 35.43
N THR A 52 21.20 21.43 34.63
CA THR A 52 20.40 22.63 34.88
C THR A 52 19.30 22.40 35.93
N LEU A 53 18.70 21.21 35.97
CA LEU A 53 17.72 20.85 37.00
C LEU A 53 18.35 20.40 38.31
N ALA A 54 19.59 19.90 38.34
CA ALA A 54 20.22 19.42 39.58
C ALA A 54 20.23 20.49 40.69
N GLY A 55 20.42 21.77 40.34
CA GLY A 55 20.39 22.87 41.30
C GLY A 55 18.99 23.20 41.85
N SER A 56 17.93 22.98 41.05
CA SER A 56 16.54 23.25 41.42
C SER A 56 15.77 22.01 41.87
N ALA A 57 16.36 20.82 41.74
CA ALA A 57 15.77 19.54 42.09
C ALA A 57 15.37 19.47 43.58
N ILE A 58 16.12 20.13 44.46
CA ILE A 58 15.81 20.24 45.90
C ILE A 58 14.42 20.86 46.12
N VAL A 59 13.94 21.73 45.22
CA VAL A 59 12.63 22.36 45.30
C VAL A 59 11.60 21.62 44.46
N LEU A 60 11.99 21.20 43.25
CA LEU A 60 11.06 20.58 42.30
C LEU A 60 10.61 19.18 42.73
N VAL A 61 11.49 18.39 43.36
CA VAL A 61 11.15 17.03 43.80
C VAL A 61 10.12 17.04 44.95
N PRO A 62 10.28 17.85 46.02
CA PRO A 62 9.23 18.00 47.02
C PRO A 62 7.93 18.58 46.46
N LEU A 63 8.02 19.52 45.52
CA LEU A 63 6.83 20.12 44.88
C LEU A 63 6.05 19.08 44.07
N PHE A 64 6.74 18.24 43.30
CA PHE A 64 6.14 17.10 42.61
C PHE A 64 5.47 16.13 43.58
N ALA A 65 6.15 15.77 44.68
CA ALA A 65 5.59 14.87 45.69
C ALA A 65 4.32 15.45 46.33
N LEU A 66 4.33 16.74 46.66
CA LEU A 66 3.16 17.43 47.20
C LEU A 66 1.99 17.45 46.22
N PHE A 67 2.24 17.76 44.94
CA PHE A 67 1.21 17.77 43.92
C PHE A 67 0.64 16.37 43.64
N ALA A 68 1.49 15.34 43.60
CA ALA A 68 1.05 13.96 43.41
C ALA A 68 0.20 13.45 44.59
N ILE A 69 0.62 13.72 45.82
CA ILE A 69 -0.12 13.34 47.03
C ILE A 69 -1.43 14.13 47.13
N ALA A 70 -1.40 15.44 46.89
CA ALA A 70 -2.60 16.28 46.88
C ALA A 70 -3.60 15.81 45.82
N ALA A 71 -3.13 15.47 44.62
CA ALA A 71 -3.97 14.91 43.57
C ALA A 71 -4.62 13.58 43.99
N MET A 72 -3.87 12.67 44.63
CA MET A 72 -4.42 11.39 45.11
C MET A 72 -5.48 11.55 46.20
N PHE A 73 -5.26 12.45 47.17
CA PHE A 73 -6.22 12.65 48.27
C PHE A 73 -7.41 13.52 47.91
N MET A 74 -7.27 14.41 46.92
CA MET A 74 -8.33 15.30 46.47
C MET A 74 -9.07 14.78 45.23
N SER A 75 -8.61 13.67 44.64
CA SER A 75 -9.33 13.03 43.55
C SER A 75 -10.69 12.54 44.08
N PRO A 76 -11.82 13.00 43.51
CA PRO A 76 -13.11 12.48 43.91
C PRO A 76 -13.15 10.99 43.57
N LYS A 77 -13.43 10.13 44.57
CA LYS A 77 -13.87 8.74 44.32
C LYS A 77 -15.21 8.82 43.59
N SER A 78 -15.17 8.97 42.28
CA SER A 78 -16.35 9.20 41.46
C SER A 78 -16.77 7.88 40.82
N GLY A 79 -17.92 7.35 41.22
CA GLY A 79 -18.59 6.27 40.49
C GLY A 79 -19.05 6.70 39.09
N ALA A 80 -18.97 7.99 38.76
CA ALA A 80 -19.27 8.55 37.45
C ALA A 80 -18.19 8.21 36.40
N ASP A 81 -16.92 8.04 36.80
CA ASP A 81 -15.85 7.59 35.90
C ASP A 81 -16.05 6.14 35.43
N LEU A 82 -16.69 5.28 36.24
CA LEU A 82 -16.91 3.87 35.89
C LEU A 82 -17.96 3.69 34.79
N ASP A 83 -19.05 4.47 34.82
CA ASP A 83 -20.08 4.44 33.78
C ASP A 83 -19.56 5.03 32.46
N GLU A 84 -18.72 6.08 32.53
CA GLU A 84 -18.07 6.66 31.35
C GLU A 84 -17.03 5.71 30.74
N MET A 85 -16.25 5.00 31.58
CA MET A 85 -15.36 3.93 31.13
C MET A 85 -16.14 2.77 30.49
N ALA A 86 -17.27 2.36 31.08
CA ALA A 86 -18.10 1.28 30.53
C ALA A 86 -18.68 1.64 29.16
N ALA A 87 -19.11 2.90 28.98
CA ALA A 87 -19.55 3.41 27.68
C ALA A 87 -18.42 3.42 26.63
N GLN A 88 -17.21 3.85 27.01
CA GLN A 88 -16.05 3.83 26.12
C GLN A 88 -15.62 2.41 25.72
N VAL A 89 -15.64 1.45 26.66
CA VAL A 89 -15.34 0.04 26.37
C VAL A 89 -16.35 -0.56 25.40
N THR A 90 -17.63 -0.22 25.56
CA THR A 90 -18.70 -0.68 24.66
C THR A 90 -18.50 -0.11 23.25
N ALA A 91 -18.22 1.19 23.13
CA ALA A 91 -17.93 1.83 21.85
C ALA A 91 -16.66 1.27 21.18
N LEU A 92 -15.62 0.96 21.96
CA LEU A 92 -14.40 0.33 21.43
C LEU A 92 -14.68 -1.08 20.90
N THR A 93 -15.53 -1.84 21.60
CA THR A 93 -15.91 -3.20 21.22
C THR A 93 -16.71 -3.19 19.91
N GLU A 94 -17.64 -2.24 19.78
CA GLU A 94 -18.43 -2.05 18.57
C GLU A 94 -17.54 -1.63 17.38
N SER A 95 -16.62 -0.68 17.60
CA SER A 95 -15.61 -0.26 16.63
C SER A 95 -14.72 -1.42 16.18
N LYS A 96 -14.24 -2.24 17.13
CA LYS A 96 -13.45 -3.45 16.84
C LYS A 96 -14.25 -4.44 15.99
N SER A 97 -15.53 -4.66 16.30
CA SER A 97 -16.38 -5.55 15.50
C SER A 97 -16.55 -5.04 14.07
N LYS A 98 -16.74 -3.73 13.90
CA LYS A 98 -16.90 -3.09 12.60
C LYS A 98 -15.62 -3.15 11.77
N MET A 99 -14.47 -2.90 12.39
CA MET A 99 -13.16 -3.07 11.75
C MET A 99 -12.93 -4.53 11.33
N THR A 100 -13.26 -5.49 12.20
CA THR A 100 -13.11 -6.92 11.89
C THR A 100 -13.99 -7.32 10.70
N SER A 101 -15.23 -6.81 10.64
CA SER A 101 -16.11 -7.01 9.50
C SER A 101 -15.53 -6.40 8.22
N GLN A 102 -15.01 -5.17 8.26
CA GLN A 102 -14.41 -4.53 7.09
C GLN A 102 -13.17 -5.27 6.59
N ILE A 103 -12.34 -5.77 7.50
CA ILE A 103 -11.15 -6.57 7.17
C ILE A 103 -11.57 -7.87 6.47
N LEU A 104 -12.58 -8.57 6.97
CA LEU A 104 -13.10 -9.78 6.34
C LEU A 104 -13.66 -9.51 4.93
N THR A 105 -14.37 -8.39 4.75
CA THR A 105 -14.90 -8.01 3.43
C THR A 105 -13.76 -7.69 2.45
N LEU A 106 -12.73 -6.95 2.89
CA LEU A 106 -11.56 -6.64 2.08
C LEU A 106 -10.74 -7.89 1.75
N GLN A 107 -10.60 -8.82 2.69
CA GLN A 107 -9.92 -10.09 2.46
C GLN A 107 -10.65 -10.91 1.39
N ASN A 108 -11.97 -11.05 1.51
CA ASN A 108 -12.77 -11.75 0.50
C ASN A 108 -12.70 -11.08 -0.88
N GLN A 109 -12.69 -9.74 -0.93
CA GLN A 109 -12.50 -9.00 -2.19
C GLN A 109 -11.11 -9.23 -2.77
N MET A 110 -10.07 -9.21 -1.94
CA MET A 110 -8.69 -9.45 -2.36
C MET A 110 -8.51 -10.87 -2.87
N ASP A 111 -9.08 -11.87 -2.20
CA ASP A 111 -9.01 -13.27 -2.61
C ASP A 111 -9.77 -13.49 -3.93
N ALA A 112 -10.96 -12.88 -4.10
CA ALA A 112 -11.73 -12.96 -5.33
C ALA A 112 -11.02 -12.29 -6.51
N MET A 113 -10.48 -11.09 -6.30
CA MET A 113 -9.78 -10.34 -7.35
C MET A 113 -8.46 -11.02 -7.72
N SER A 114 -7.69 -11.48 -6.73
CA SER A 114 -6.44 -12.18 -6.95
C SER A 114 -6.63 -13.52 -7.65
N GLY A 115 -7.66 -14.30 -7.30
CA GLY A 115 -7.93 -15.57 -7.96
C GLY A 115 -8.36 -15.38 -9.42
N GLN A 116 -9.32 -14.48 -9.64
CA GLN A 116 -9.89 -14.25 -10.97
C GLN A 116 -8.89 -13.57 -11.93
N ASP A 117 -8.14 -12.57 -11.47
CA ASP A 117 -7.18 -11.86 -12.32
C ASP A 117 -6.00 -12.75 -12.68
N VAL A 118 -5.50 -13.59 -11.77
CA VAL A 118 -4.39 -14.50 -12.08
C VAL A 118 -4.79 -15.55 -13.10
N GLU A 119 -5.97 -16.15 -12.99
CA GLU A 119 -6.47 -17.10 -13.97
C GLU A 119 -6.75 -16.43 -15.33
N ALA A 120 -7.34 -15.24 -15.33
CA ALA A 120 -7.61 -14.49 -16.55
C ALA A 120 -6.31 -14.05 -17.25
N LEU A 121 -5.30 -13.58 -16.50
CA LEU A 121 -3.99 -13.24 -17.06
C LEU A 121 -3.30 -14.48 -17.62
N LYS A 122 -3.38 -15.63 -16.94
CA LYS A 122 -2.78 -16.87 -17.42
C LYS A 122 -3.45 -17.36 -18.72
N ALA A 123 -4.77 -17.30 -18.79
CA ALA A 123 -5.53 -17.62 -20.00
C ALA A 123 -5.14 -16.71 -21.17
N LYS A 124 -5.05 -15.39 -20.94
CA LYS A 124 -4.58 -14.45 -21.97
C LYS A 124 -3.14 -14.69 -22.39
N ASN A 125 -2.26 -15.09 -21.46
CA ASN A 125 -0.87 -15.37 -21.79
C ASN A 125 -0.77 -16.62 -22.69
N GLN A 126 -1.54 -17.66 -22.39
CA GLN A 126 -1.66 -18.85 -23.23
C GLN A 126 -2.22 -18.51 -24.62
N GLU A 127 -3.31 -17.73 -24.69
CA GLU A 127 -3.89 -17.30 -25.95
C GLU A 127 -2.89 -16.50 -26.80
N LEU A 128 -2.16 -15.57 -26.18
CA LEU A 128 -1.11 -14.81 -26.87
C LEU A 128 0.03 -15.71 -27.34
N GLN A 129 0.41 -16.72 -26.57
CA GLN A 129 1.44 -17.68 -26.96
C GLN A 129 0.99 -18.53 -28.17
N GLU A 130 -0.25 -18.99 -28.17
CA GLU A 130 -0.85 -19.70 -29.32
C GLU A 130 -0.91 -18.81 -30.57
N GLN A 131 -1.29 -17.54 -30.42
CA GLN A 131 -1.27 -16.58 -31.54
C GLN A 131 0.16 -16.36 -32.07
N LEU A 132 1.15 -16.29 -31.19
CA LEU A 132 2.54 -16.08 -31.56
C LEU A 132 3.10 -17.31 -32.31
N ASP A 133 2.78 -18.51 -31.85
CA ASP A 133 3.14 -19.76 -32.53
C ASP A 133 2.46 -19.88 -33.91
N ALA A 134 1.18 -19.48 -34.02
CA ALA A 134 0.46 -19.47 -35.30
C ALA A 134 1.08 -18.48 -36.30
N ILE A 135 1.49 -17.29 -35.84
CA ILE A 135 2.19 -16.31 -36.69
C ILE A 135 3.53 -16.89 -37.16
N HIS A 136 4.30 -17.51 -36.27
CA HIS A 136 5.58 -18.11 -36.65
C HIS A 136 5.43 -19.28 -37.61
N GLN A 137 4.37 -20.09 -37.50
CA GLN A 137 4.10 -21.13 -38.51
C GLN A 137 3.73 -20.52 -39.85
N ALA A 138 2.84 -19.53 -39.88
CA ALA A 138 2.47 -18.85 -41.12
C ALA A 138 3.67 -18.16 -41.79
N GLU A 139 4.58 -17.58 -41.00
CA GLU A 139 5.82 -16.99 -41.51
C GLU A 139 6.76 -18.05 -42.09
N ARG A 140 6.92 -19.21 -41.44
CA ARG A 140 7.71 -20.33 -41.98
C ARG A 140 7.13 -20.85 -43.28
N GLU A 141 5.82 -21.09 -43.34
CA GLU A 141 5.15 -21.55 -44.57
C GLU A 141 5.32 -20.55 -45.72
N LYS A 142 5.26 -19.25 -45.42
CA LYS A 142 5.49 -18.21 -46.42
C LYS A 142 6.94 -18.21 -46.90
N ILE A 143 7.91 -18.31 -45.99
CA ILE A 143 9.34 -18.38 -46.33
C ILE A 143 9.62 -19.62 -47.19
N ASP A 144 9.07 -20.78 -46.81
CA ASP A 144 9.23 -22.02 -47.57
C ASP A 144 8.63 -21.90 -48.98
N GLY A 145 7.44 -21.28 -49.10
CA GLY A 145 6.81 -21.01 -50.40
C GLY A 145 7.60 -20.03 -51.28
N GLU A 146 8.18 -18.97 -50.69
CA GLU A 146 9.07 -18.05 -51.39
C GLU A 146 10.38 -18.74 -51.83
N PHE A 147 10.92 -19.63 -50.99
CA PHE A 147 12.11 -20.42 -51.29
C PHE A 147 11.88 -21.38 -52.46
N ASP A 148 10.75 -22.10 -52.49
CA ASP A 148 10.37 -22.97 -53.60
C ASP A 148 10.15 -22.19 -54.89
N THR A 149 9.54 -21.00 -54.81
CA THR A 149 9.37 -20.11 -55.96
C THR A 149 10.72 -19.64 -56.51
N LEU A 150 11.64 -19.24 -55.63
CA LEU A 150 13.01 -18.86 -56.00
C LEU A 150 13.77 -20.03 -56.63
N ARG A 151 13.58 -21.25 -56.12
CA ARG A 151 14.18 -22.46 -56.69
C ARG A 151 13.67 -22.73 -58.10
N GLN A 152 12.36 -22.68 -58.33
CA GLN A 152 11.78 -22.85 -59.66
C GLN A 152 12.29 -21.79 -60.65
N ARG A 153 12.37 -20.53 -60.22
CA ARG A 153 12.94 -19.45 -61.04
C ARG A 153 14.41 -19.69 -61.39
N ASN A 154 15.19 -20.24 -60.46
CA ASN A 154 16.59 -20.58 -60.70
C ASN A 154 16.70 -21.73 -61.73
N GLU A 155 15.91 -22.79 -61.57
CA GLU A 155 15.83 -23.89 -62.53
C GLU A 155 15.42 -23.42 -63.93
N GLU A 156 14.46 -22.49 -64.03
CA GLU A 156 14.03 -21.86 -65.28
C GLU A 156 15.15 -21.03 -65.92
N LEU A 157 15.84 -20.20 -65.14
CA LEU A 157 16.98 -19.41 -65.61
C LEU A 157 18.13 -20.29 -66.09
N GLU A 158 18.45 -21.38 -65.37
CA GLU A 158 19.45 -22.35 -65.81
C GLU A 158 19.07 -23.01 -67.14
N ALA A 159 17.80 -23.34 -67.34
CA ALA A 159 17.31 -23.90 -68.60
C ALA A 159 17.45 -22.90 -69.75
N GLN A 160 17.10 -21.62 -69.52
CA GLN A 160 17.29 -20.56 -70.51
C GLN A 160 18.76 -20.33 -70.85
N ILE A 161 19.65 -20.35 -69.87
CA ILE A 161 21.10 -20.23 -70.10
C ILE A 161 21.62 -21.41 -70.93
N LYS A 162 21.21 -22.64 -70.61
CA LYS A 162 21.57 -23.85 -71.39
C LYS A 162 21.07 -23.75 -72.83
N GLN A 163 19.83 -23.32 -73.04
CA GLN A 163 19.27 -23.14 -74.37
C GLN A 163 20.00 -22.04 -75.16
N TRP A 164 20.25 -20.88 -74.53
CA TRP A 164 20.99 -19.78 -75.14
C TRP A 164 22.42 -20.20 -75.53
N ALA A 165 23.10 -20.96 -74.67
CA ALA A 165 24.43 -21.50 -74.96
C ALA A 165 24.39 -22.45 -76.17
N LEU A 166 23.41 -23.36 -76.25
CA LEU A 166 23.24 -24.26 -77.39
C LEU A 166 22.96 -23.50 -78.69
N GLU A 167 22.06 -22.50 -78.67
CA GLU A 167 21.76 -21.65 -79.83
C GLU A 167 22.95 -20.81 -80.28
N THR A 168 23.76 -20.32 -79.34
CA THR A 168 24.95 -19.53 -79.66
C THR A 168 26.04 -20.40 -80.28
N VAL A 169 26.23 -21.61 -79.76
CA VAL A 169 27.15 -22.61 -80.35
C VAL A 169 26.66 -23.04 -81.73
N SER A 170 25.37 -23.34 -81.90
CA SER A 170 24.83 -23.75 -83.20
C SER A 170 24.96 -22.65 -84.27
N LYS A 171 24.66 -21.39 -83.93
CA LYS A 171 24.88 -20.23 -84.82
C LYS A 171 26.35 -20.02 -85.17
N SER A 172 27.24 -20.18 -84.19
CA SER A 172 28.69 -20.08 -84.41
C SER A 172 29.22 -21.19 -85.32
N VAL A 173 28.72 -22.43 -85.18
CA VAL A 173 29.04 -23.56 -86.07
C VAL A 173 28.47 -23.35 -87.47
N ALA A 174 27.29 -22.73 -87.59
CA ALA A 174 26.66 -22.40 -88.87
C ALA A 174 27.32 -21.20 -89.60
N GLY A 175 28.29 -20.52 -88.99
CA GLY A 175 29.00 -19.39 -89.59
C GLY A 175 28.26 -18.05 -89.53
N GLU A 176 27.14 -17.96 -88.80
CA GLU A 176 26.42 -16.72 -88.55
C GLU A 176 26.97 -16.02 -87.30
N LYS A 177 27.29 -14.72 -87.38
CA LYS A 177 27.77 -13.93 -86.23
C LYS A 177 26.71 -13.93 -85.11
N PRO A 178 27.04 -14.34 -83.88
CA PRO A 178 26.07 -14.42 -82.80
C PRO A 178 25.58 -13.02 -82.40
N ALA A 179 24.26 -12.87 -82.29
CA ALA A 179 23.64 -11.67 -81.74
C ALA A 179 23.84 -11.65 -80.21
N ALA A 180 24.42 -10.56 -79.70
CA ALA A 180 24.69 -10.37 -78.29
C ALA A 180 23.41 -10.52 -77.45
N ALA A 181 23.49 -11.30 -76.37
CA ALA A 181 22.40 -11.47 -75.42
C ALA A 181 21.95 -10.11 -74.89
N LYS A 182 20.67 -9.77 -75.09
CA LYS A 182 20.04 -8.68 -74.35
C LYS A 182 19.78 -9.18 -72.94
N ALA A 183 20.50 -8.62 -71.98
CA ALA A 183 20.16 -8.72 -70.57
C ALA A 183 18.80 -8.05 -70.33
N ALA A 184 17.88 -8.79 -69.71
CA ALA A 184 16.63 -8.27 -69.15
C ALA A 184 16.80 -8.13 -67.64
#